data_AF-A0A5E6SDP6-F1
#
_entry.id   AF-A0A5E6SDP6-F1
#
_cell.length_a   1.000
_cell.length_b   1.000
_cell.length_c   1.000
_cell.angle_alpha   90.00
_cell.angle_beta   90.00
_cell.angle_gamma   90.00
#
_symmetry.space_group_name_H-M   'P 1'
#
loop_
_entity.id
_entity.type
_entity.pdbx_description
1 polymer ?
#
loop_
_entity_poly.entity_id
_entity_poly.type
_entity_poly.pdbx_seq_one_letter_code
_entity_poly.pdbx_strand_id
1 'polypeptide(L)' 'MLPEALPGIVGGFTITLVTMINSSAMAGAIGAGGLGDIAYRYGYQRFDSQIMLTVIVLLVALVAVIQLGGDRLAKGLNKR' A
#
# COMPACT_ATOMS: atom_id res chain seq x y z
N MET A 1 13.72 25.49 -9.39
CA MET A 1 12.27 25.28 -9.23
C MET A 1 11.79 23.92 -9.73
N LEU A 2 11.87 23.56 -11.03
CA LEU A 2 11.49 22.22 -11.52
C LEU A 2 12.35 21.06 -10.95
N PRO A 3 13.70 21.16 -10.89
CA PRO A 3 14.53 20.08 -10.35
C PRO A 3 14.34 19.83 -8.85
N GLU A 4 13.97 20.85 -8.09
CA GLU A 4 13.73 20.77 -6.64
C GLU A 4 12.33 20.21 -6.31
N ALA A 5 11.38 20.29 -7.25
CA ALA A 5 10.04 19.72 -7.08
C ALA A 5 9.99 18.22 -7.41
N LEU A 6 10.96 17.69 -8.17
CA LEU A 6 10.99 16.29 -8.62
C LEU A 6 10.94 15.26 -7.47
N PRO A 7 11.71 15.39 -6.37
CA PRO A 7 11.58 14.48 -5.23
C PRO A 7 10.20 14.57 -4.56
N GLY A 8 9.61 15.77 -4.51
CA GLY A 8 8.28 16.01 -3.95
C GLY A 8 7.17 15.37 -4.79
N ILE A 9 7.27 15.42 -6.12
CA ILE A 9 6.32 14.77 -7.03
C ILE A 9 6.38 13.25 -6.88
N VAL A 10 7.58 12.67 -6.81
CA VAL A 10 7.76 11.21 -6.61
C VAL A 10 7.21 10.78 -5.25
N GLY A 11 7.46 11.56 -4.20
CA GLY A 11 6.88 11.33 -2.88
C GLY A 11 5.35 11.39 -2.90
N GLY A 12 4.78 12.43 -3.50
CA GLY A 12 3.32 12.59 -3.64
C GLY A 12 2.69 11.43 -4.42
N PHE A 13 3.29 11.03 -5.54
CA PHE A 13 2.83 9.88 -6.32
C PHE A 13 2.86 8.57 -5.52
N THR A 14 3.92 8.34 -4.75
CA THR A 14 4.05 7.17 -3.87
C THR A 14 2.92 7.15 -2.84
N ILE A 15 2.60 8.28 -2.23
CA ILE A 15 1.51 8.41 -1.25
C ILE A 15 0.14 8.16 -1.91
N THR A 16 -0.07 8.68 -3.12
CA THR A 16 -1.32 8.44 -3.87
C THR A 16 -1.50 6.96 -4.18
N LEU A 17 -0.45 6.27 -4.62
CA LEU A 17 -0.49 4.82 -4.86
C LEU A 17 -0.83 4.04 -3.59
N VAL A 18 -0.17 4.35 -2.47
CA VAL A 18 -0.47 3.72 -1.18
C VAL A 18 -1.92 3.97 -0.76
N THR A 19 -2.42 5.18 -0.98
CA THR A 19 -3.82 5.53 -0.68
C THR A 19 -4.81 4.75 -1.53
N MET A 20 -4.53 4.56 -2.83
CA MET A 20 -5.35 3.72 -3.70
C MET A 20 -5.35 2.24 -3.31
N ILE A 21 -4.21 1.72 -2.83
CA ILE A 21 -4.13 0.33 -2.32
C ILE A 21 -4.98 0.17 -1.07
N ASN A 22 -4.88 1.12 -0.14
CA ASN A 22 -5.68 1.10 1.09
C ASN A 22 -7.18 1.20 0.78
N SER A 23 -7.58 2.08 -0.14
CA SER A 23 -8.99 2.21 -0.54
C SER A 23 -9.49 0.96 -1.28
N SER A 24 -8.65 0.32 -2.11
CA SER A 24 -8.96 -0.95 -2.76
C SER A 24 -9.11 -2.10 -1.77
N ALA A 25 -8.25 -2.18 -0.74
CA ALA A 25 -8.39 -3.18 0.32
C ALA A 25 -9.69 -3.00 1.11
N MET A 26 -10.06 -1.75 1.45
CA MET A 26 -11.36 -1.46 2.07
C MET A 26 -12.53 -1.82 1.14
N ALA A 27 -12.44 -1.49 -0.16
CA ALA A 27 -13.46 -1.89 -1.14
C ALA A 27 -13.59 -3.41 -1.25
N GLY A 28 -12.46 -4.14 -1.17
CA GLY A 28 -12.43 -5.59 -1.14
C GLY A 28 -13.22 -6.17 0.03
N ALA A 29 -13.11 -5.58 1.22
CA ALA A 29 -13.88 -6.00 2.39
C ALA A 29 -15.40 -5.80 2.22
N ILE A 30 -15.83 -4.89 1.34
CA ILE A 30 -17.25 -4.63 1.03
C ILE A 30 -17.72 -5.48 -0.18
N GLY A 31 -16.85 -6.32 -0.75
CA GLY A 31 -17.21 -7.28 -1.81
C GLY A 31 -16.68 -6.94 -3.20
N ALA A 32 -15.76 -5.98 -3.34
CA ALA A 32 -15.05 -5.71 -4.60
C ALA A 32 -14.01 -6.81 -4.96
N GLY A 33 -13.78 -7.78 -4.07
CA GLY A 33 -12.81 -8.86 -4.25
C GLY A 33 -11.39 -8.52 -3.79
N GLY A 34 -10.43 -9.40 -4.08
CA GLY A 34 -9.02 -9.22 -3.73
C GLY A 34 -8.67 -9.55 -2.27
N LEU A 35 -7.52 -9.05 -1.80
CA LEU A 35 -6.98 -9.37 -0.47
C LEU A 35 -7.91 -8.93 0.67
N GLY A 36 -8.60 -7.78 0.52
CA GLY A 36 -9.57 -7.30 1.50
C GLY A 36 -10.79 -8.21 1.66
N ASP A 37 -11.27 -8.82 0.58
CA ASP A 37 -12.37 -9.79 0.62
C ASP A 37 -11.96 -11.07 1.37
N ILE A 38 -10.73 -11.53 1.15
CA ILE A 38 -10.18 -12.70 1.84
C ILE A 38 -10.03 -12.42 3.34
N ALA A 39 -9.44 -11.28 3.71
CA ALA A 39 -9.31 -10.87 5.11
C ALA A 39 -10.67 -10.78 5.80
N TYR A 40 -11.67 -10.21 5.14
CA TYR A 40 -13.00 -10.04 5.71
C TYR A 40 -13.74 -11.37 5.84
N ARG A 41 -13.82 -12.17 4.77
CA ARG A 41 -14.60 -13.41 4.77
C ARG A 41 -13.93 -14.55 5.54
N TYR A 42 -12.63 -14.73 5.37
CA TYR A 42 -11.93 -15.86 5.97
C TYR A 42 -11.26 -15.47 7.28
N GLY A 43 -10.67 -14.28 7.37
CA GLY A 43 -10.08 -13.80 8.63
C GLY A 43 -11.13 -13.37 9.64
N TYR A 44 -11.96 -12.39 9.29
CA TYR A 44 -12.88 -11.75 10.22
C TYR A 44 -14.14 -12.60 10.48
N GLN A 45 -14.89 -12.96 9.44
CA GLN A 45 -16.17 -13.65 9.60
C GLN A 45 -16.03 -15.08 10.16
N ARG A 46 -14.96 -15.79 9.79
CA ARG A 46 -14.69 -17.15 10.32
C ARG A 46 -13.81 -17.14 11.58
N PHE A 47 -13.43 -15.96 12.08
CA PHE A 47 -12.50 -15.78 13.21
C PHE A 47 -11.16 -16.53 13.03
N ASP A 48 -10.74 -16.75 11.79
CA ASP A 48 -9.45 -17.37 11.49
C ASP A 48 -8.33 -16.32 11.60
N SER A 49 -7.80 -16.20 12.82
CA SER A 49 -6.75 -15.23 13.14
C SER A 49 -5.47 -15.45 12.33
N GLN A 50 -5.21 -16.68 11.87
CA GLN A 50 -4.03 -16.99 11.07
C GLN A 50 -4.15 -16.39 9.67
N ILE A 51 -5.33 -16.51 9.05
CA ILE A 51 -5.61 -15.88 7.74
C ILE A 51 -5.62 -14.36 7.86
N MET A 52 -6.27 -13.83 8.91
CA MET A 52 -6.29 -12.38 9.18
C MET A 52 -4.87 -11.81 9.25
N LEU A 53 -3.99 -12.41 10.06
CA LEU A 53 -2.60 -11.96 10.20
C LEU A 53 -1.82 -12.09 8.90
N THR A 54 -2.02 -13.18 8.14
CA THR A 54 -1.33 -13.38 6.86
C THR A 54 -1.66 -12.26 5.87
N VAL A 55 -2.94 -11.87 5.76
CA VAL A 55 -3.33 -10.79 4.85
C VAL A 55 -2.83 -9.43 5.33
N ILE A 56 -2.89 -9.14 6.63
CA ILE A 56 -2.34 -7.91 7.20
C ILE A 56 -0.85 -7.79 6.89
N VAL A 57 -0.07 -8.84 7.13
CA VAL A 57 1.37 -8.85 6.85
C VAL A 57 1.63 -8.66 5.35
N LEU A 58 0.86 -9.30 4.48
CA LEU A 58 0.97 -9.11 3.03
C LEU A 58 0.72 -7.67 2.60
N LEU A 59 -0.35 -7.03 3.11
CA LEU A 59 -0.68 -5.65 2.78
C LEU A 59 0.39 -4.68 3.31
N VAL A 60 0.85 -4.88 4.54
CA VAL A 60 1.93 -4.07 5.13
C VAL A 60 3.22 -4.22 4.34
N ALA A 61 3.60 -5.45 3.96
CA ALA A 61 4.79 -5.71 3.16
C ALA A 61 4.69 -5.04 1.79
N LEU A 62 3.54 -5.11 1.11
CA LEU A 62 3.31 -4.46 -0.17
C LEU A 62 3.47 -2.93 -0.06
N VAL A 63 2.80 -2.32 0.92
CA VAL A 63 2.89 -0.88 1.16
C VAL A 63 4.32 -0.46 1.51
N ALA A 64 5.02 -1.24 2.33
CA ALA A 64 6.41 -0.98 2.71
C ALA A 64 7.35 -1.06 1.49
N VAL A 65 7.19 -2.04 0.60
CA VAL A 65 7.98 -2.15 -0.64
C VAL A 65 7.77 -0.93 -1.53
N ILE A 66 6.53 -0.47 -1.67
CA ILE A 66 6.21 0.72 -2.49
C ILE A 66 6.80 1.98 -1.86
N GLN A 67 6.65 2.16 -0.54
CA GLN A 67 7.24 3.31 0.16
C GLN A 67 8.76 3.30 0.05
N LEU A 68 9.43 2.18 0.32
CA LEU A 68 10.88 2.05 0.20
C LEU A 68 11.35 2.31 -1.24
N GLY A 69 10.63 1.82 -2.24
CA GLY A 69 10.89 2.10 -3.65
C GLY A 69 10.76 3.59 -3.97
N GLY A 70 9.66 4.21 -3.57
CA GLY A 70 9.41 5.65 -3.74
C GLY A 70 10.47 6.52 -3.04
N ASP A 71 10.83 6.19 -1.81
CA ASP A 71 11.86 6.88 -1.03
C ASP A 71 13.24 6.77 -1.70
N ARG A 72 13.58 5.58 -2.21
CA ARG A 72 14.84 5.33 -2.93
C ARG A 72 14.91 6.13 -4.24
N LEU A 73 13.81 6.15 -5.00
CA LEU A 73 13.70 6.93 -6.23
C LEU A 73 13.79 8.43 -5.95
N ALA A 74 13.08 8.93 -4.94
CA ALA A 74 13.11 10.32 -4.54
C ALA A 74 14.51 10.75 -4.08
N LYS A 75 15.22 9.91 -3.30
CA LYS A 75 16.60 10.16 -2.87
C LYS A 75 17.61 10.13 -4.02
N GLY A 76 17.41 9.25 -5.00
CA GLY A 76 18.23 9.22 -6.22
C GLY A 76 18.08 10.49 -7.06
N LEU A 77 16.85 11.01 -7.18
CA LEU A 77 16.56 12.26 -7.87
C LEU A 77 17.06 13.50 -7.12
N ASN A 78 17.13 13.42 -5.79
CA ASN A 78 17.64 14.49 -4.93
C ASN A 78 19.18 14.58 -4.92
N LYS A 79 19.88 13.71 -5.65
CA LYS A 79 21.35 13.70 -5.71
C LYS A 79 21.85 14.59 -6.85
N ARG A 80 21.91 15.90 -6.57
CA ARG A 80 23.01 16.75 -7.06
C ARG A 80 24.17 16.67 -6.09
#